data_AF-A0AAV9E7X8-F1
#
_entry.id   AF-A0AAV9E7X8-F1
#
_cell.length_a   1.000
_cell.length_b   1.000
_cell.length_c   1.000
_cell.angle_alpha   90.00
_cell.angle_beta   90.00
_cell.angle_gamma   90.00
#
_symmetry.space_group_name_H-M   'P 1'
#
loop_
_entity.id
_entity.type
_entity.pdbx_description
1 polymer ?
#
loop_
_entity_poly.entity_id
_entity_poly.type
_entity_poly.pdbx_seq_one_letter_code
_entity_poly.pdbx_strand_id
1 'polypeptide(L)'
;MVDPLLKGNYPVKALNQAVGIAAMCLQEEASVRPLITDVVTALEILNMDPGGSKDTHNIPPSPVEEKIAVEEIRRSVEESTEDRQRAVAEAIEWSSHSGNDKRRSVGLGGSL
;
A
#
# COMPACT_ATOMS: atom_id res chain seq x y z
N MET A 1 -6.66 -30.42 -18.33
CA MET A 1 -6.69 -30.18 -19.80
C MET A 1 -6.73 -28.67 -20.01
N VAL A 2 -6.04 -28.14 -21.01
CA VAL A 2 -6.05 -26.70 -21.33
C VAL A 2 -7.23 -26.40 -22.25
N ASP A 3 -7.82 -25.21 -22.14
CA ASP A 3 -8.97 -24.81 -22.96
C ASP A 3 -8.67 -24.98 -24.47
N PRO A 4 -9.45 -25.80 -25.20
CA PRO A 4 -9.28 -25.99 -26.64
C PRO A 4 -9.35 -24.69 -27.46
N LEU A 5 -10.09 -23.68 -26.97
CA LEU A 5 -10.23 -22.38 -27.65
C LEU A 5 -8.93 -21.59 -27.69
N LEU A 6 -8.00 -21.85 -26.77
CA LEU A 6 -6.67 -21.25 -26.80
C LEU A 6 -5.82 -21.75 -27.96
N LYS A 7 -6.15 -22.91 -28.57
CA LYS A 7 -5.46 -23.46 -29.76
C LYS A 7 -3.92 -23.53 -29.63
N GLY A 8 -3.42 -23.75 -28.41
CA GLY A 8 -1.97 -23.76 -28.14
C GLY A 8 -1.32 -22.38 -28.08
N ASN A 9 -2.09 -21.30 -28.17
CA ASN A 9 -1.61 -19.91 -28.18
C ASN A 9 -1.43 -19.39 -26.75
N TYR A 10 -0.52 -20.02 -26.01
CA TYR A 10 -0.14 -19.61 -24.67
C TYR A 10 1.32 -19.97 -24.40
N PRO A 11 2.04 -19.18 -23.58
CA PRO A 11 3.38 -19.53 -23.13
C PRO A 11 3.31 -20.75 -22.20
N VAL A 12 3.82 -21.90 -22.66
CA VAL A 12 3.79 -23.18 -21.91
C VAL A 12 4.40 -23.05 -20.51
N LYS A 13 5.47 -22.26 -20.36
CA LYS A 13 6.13 -22.03 -19.06
C LYS A 13 5.21 -21.30 -18.07
N ALA A 14 4.63 -20.18 -18.48
CA ALA A 14 3.74 -19.40 -17.61
C ALA A 14 2.47 -20.20 -17.29
N LEU A 15 1.93 -20.97 -18.25
CA LEU A 15 0.81 -21.87 -17.97
C LEU A 15 1.17 -22.88 -16.86
N ASN A 16 2.32 -23.56 -16.98
CA ASN A 16 2.73 -24.55 -15.98
C ASN A 16 2.92 -23.91 -14.59
N GLN A 17 3.44 -22.68 -14.53
CA GLN A 17 3.55 -21.93 -13.27
C GLN A 17 2.18 -21.58 -12.70
N ALA A 18 1.25 -21.07 -13.53
CA ALA A 18 -0.12 -20.76 -13.10
C ALA A 18 -0.86 -22.00 -12.58
N VAL A 19 -0.66 -23.16 -13.22
CA VAL A 19 -1.19 -24.45 -12.76
C VAL A 19 -0.58 -24.84 -11.41
N GLY A 20 0.72 -24.62 -11.20
CA GLY A 20 1.37 -24.84 -9.90
C GLY A 20 0.78 -23.98 -8.78
N ILE A 21 0.55 -22.69 -9.06
CA ILE A 21 -0.11 -21.76 -8.12
C ILE A 21 -1.53 -22.25 -7.80
N ALA A 22 -2.30 -22.64 -8.83
CA ALA A 22 -3.64 -23.18 -8.63
C ALA A 22 -3.63 -24.46 -7.76
N ALA A 23 -2.65 -25.35 -7.97
CA ALA A 23 -2.48 -26.56 -7.16
C ALA A 23 -2.19 -26.22 -5.69
N MET A 24 -1.31 -25.23 -5.43
CA MET A 24 -1.07 -24.73 -4.07
C MET A 24 -2.35 -24.22 -3.39
N CYS A 25 -3.21 -23.52 -4.15
CA CYS A 25 -4.48 -22.98 -3.64
C CYS A 25 -5.54 -24.06 -3.36
N LEU A 26 -5.50 -25.18 -4.09
CA LEU A 26 -6.48 -26.27 -3.98
C LEU A 26 -6.08 -27.37 -2.98
N GLN A 27 -5.00 -27.16 -2.23
CA GLN A 27 -4.58 -28.11 -1.20
C GLN A 27 -5.67 -28.32 -0.14
N GLU A 28 -5.80 -29.57 0.31
CA GLU A 28 -6.76 -29.99 1.34
C GLU A 28 -6.50 -29.24 2.66
N GLU A 29 -5.24 -29.22 3.07
CA GLU A 29 -4.80 -28.55 4.29
C GLU A 29 -4.73 -27.03 4.12
N ALA A 30 -5.41 -26.29 4.99
CA ALA A 30 -5.49 -24.83 4.91
C ALA A 30 -4.14 -24.14 5.08
N SER A 31 -3.28 -24.71 5.92
CA SER A 31 -2.00 -24.11 6.31
C SER A 31 -0.97 -24.04 5.20
N VAL A 32 -1.14 -24.82 4.12
CA VAL A 32 -0.23 -24.82 2.97
C VAL A 32 -0.76 -23.99 1.79
N ARG A 33 -1.99 -23.47 1.89
CA ARG A 33 -2.54 -22.56 0.89
C ARG A 33 -1.89 -21.18 1.07
N PRO A 34 -1.42 -20.55 -0.02
CA PRO A 34 -0.79 -19.25 0.05
C PRO A 34 -1.80 -18.15 0.42
N LEU A 35 -1.29 -17.01 0.92
CA LEU A 35 -2.10 -15.81 1.06
C LEU A 35 -2.53 -15.31 -0.33
N ILE A 36 -3.73 -14.73 -0.41
CA ILE A 36 -4.25 -14.24 -1.69
C ILE A 36 -3.37 -13.13 -2.28
N THR A 37 -2.72 -12.34 -1.43
CA THR A 37 -1.74 -11.32 -1.84
C THR A 37 -0.59 -11.95 -2.62
N ASP A 38 -0.05 -13.08 -2.14
CA ASP A 38 1.08 -13.77 -2.77
C ASP A 38 0.67 -14.38 -4.11
N VAL A 39 -0.57 -14.88 -4.19
CA VAL A 39 -1.14 -15.41 -5.44
C VAL A 39 -1.24 -14.32 -6.50
N VAL A 40 -1.76 -13.14 -6.13
CA VAL A 40 -1.90 -12.02 -7.06
C VAL A 40 -0.53 -11.56 -7.55
N THR A 41 0.43 -11.35 -6.64
CA THR A 41 1.81 -10.97 -7.01
C THR A 41 2.47 -12.01 -7.91
N ALA A 42 2.30 -13.30 -7.63
CA ALA A 42 2.85 -14.35 -8.48
C ALA A 42 2.22 -14.32 -9.90
N LEU A 43 0.91 -14.11 -10.01
CA LEU A 43 0.22 -14.01 -11.30
C LEU A 43 0.61 -12.75 -12.09
N GLU A 44 0.85 -11.62 -11.42
CA GLU A 44 1.38 -10.40 -12.06
C GLU A 44 2.72 -10.67 -12.73
N ILE A 45 3.63 -11.39 -12.04
CA ILE A 45 4.93 -11.77 -12.60
C ILE A 45 4.79 -12.68 -13.82
N LEU A 46 3.79 -13.58 -13.84
CA LEU A 46 3.55 -14.45 -15.01
C LEU A 46 3.04 -13.70 -16.24
N ASN A 47 2.37 -12.56 -16.04
CA ASN A 47 1.88 -11.71 -17.12
C ASN A 47 2.98 -10.82 -17.72
N MET A 48 4.12 -10.69 -17.04
CA MET A 48 5.29 -9.97 -17.54
C MET A 48 6.06 -10.91 -18.49
N ASP A 49 6.05 -10.60 -19.80
CA ASP A 49 6.73 -11.42 -20.82
C ASP A 49 8.26 -11.44 -20.58
N PRO A 50 8.88 -12.60 -20.30
CA PRO A 50 10.32 -12.69 -20.07
C PRO A 50 11.15 -12.62 -21.37
N GLY A 51 10.54 -12.33 -22.52
CA GLY A 51 11.16 -12.18 -23.83
C GLY A 51 11.58 -10.75 -24.19
N GLY A 52 11.31 -9.77 -23.33
CA GLY A 52 11.88 -8.43 -23.42
C GLY A 52 13.23 -8.33 -22.70
N SER A 53 14.32 -8.51 -23.43
CA SER A 53 15.71 -8.24 -23.03
C SER A 53 16.34 -9.24 -22.05
N LYS A 54 17.45 -9.82 -22.48
CA LYS A 54 18.41 -10.52 -21.63
C LYS A 54 18.99 -9.54 -20.62
N ASP A 55 18.55 -9.60 -19.38
CA ASP A 55 19.39 -9.27 -18.24
C ASP A 55 19.14 -10.30 -17.14
N THR A 56 19.96 -11.35 -17.23
CA THR A 56 20.34 -12.13 -16.06
C THR A 56 20.98 -11.13 -15.09
N HIS A 57 20.43 -10.98 -13.88
CA HIS A 57 20.78 -9.98 -12.86
C HIS A 57 20.19 -8.55 -13.02
N ASN A 58 18.99 -8.36 -12.47
CA ASN A 58 18.73 -7.23 -11.56
C ASN A 58 18.59 -7.87 -10.16
N ILE A 59 19.66 -8.05 -9.38
CA ILE A 59 20.32 -7.02 -8.57
C ILE A 59 19.23 -6.28 -7.77
N PRO A 60 19.14 -6.45 -6.42
CA PRO A 60 18.32 -5.55 -5.60
C PRO A 60 18.65 -4.11 -6.00
N PRO A 61 17.68 -3.17 -6.04
CA PRO A 61 17.94 -1.82 -6.53
C PRO A 61 19.26 -1.32 -5.94
N SER A 62 20.16 -0.90 -6.83
CA SER A 62 21.40 -0.24 -6.44
C SER A 62 21.07 0.75 -5.33
N PRO A 63 21.88 0.86 -4.25
CA PRO A 63 21.54 1.65 -3.07
C PRO A 63 21.23 3.13 -3.35
N VAL A 64 21.40 3.62 -4.57
CA VAL A 64 21.19 5.01 -4.97
C VAL A 64 19.73 5.32 -5.34
N GLU A 65 18.97 4.43 -5.99
CA GLU A 65 17.57 4.68 -6.34
C GLU A 65 16.65 4.60 -5.12
N GLU A 66 16.88 3.64 -4.23
CA GLU A 66 16.13 3.51 -2.97
C GLU A 66 16.37 4.72 -2.07
N LYS A 67 17.59 5.28 -2.04
CA LYS A 67 17.87 6.52 -1.31
C LYS A 67 17.08 7.71 -1.86
N ILE A 68 16.94 7.81 -3.18
CA ILE A 68 16.19 8.92 -3.80
C ILE A 68 14.69 8.80 -3.47
N ALA A 69 14.11 7.60 -3.65
CA ALA A 69 12.70 7.38 -3.34
C ALA A 69 12.41 7.48 -1.82
N VAL A 70 13.29 6.97 -0.97
CA VAL A 70 13.14 7.04 0.50
C VAL A 70 13.32 8.47 1.01
N GLU A 71 14.24 9.26 0.46
CA GLU A 71 14.39 10.67 0.84
C GLU A 71 13.21 11.53 0.35
N GLU A 72 12.66 11.23 -0.83
CA GLU A 72 11.45 11.89 -1.32
C GLU A 72 10.23 11.56 -0.45
N ILE A 73 10.07 10.28 -0.07
CA ILE A 73 9.04 9.86 0.87
C ILE A 73 9.24 10.54 2.23
N ARG A 74 10.45 10.52 2.78
CA ARG A 74 10.79 11.19 4.05
C ARG A 74 10.44 12.68 4.00
N ARG A 75 10.81 13.38 2.93
CA ARG A 75 10.50 14.80 2.71
C ARG A 75 8.99 15.05 2.64
N SER A 76 8.23 14.19 1.95
CA SER A 76 6.77 14.28 1.86
C SER A 76 6.05 13.99 3.19
N VAL A 77 6.58 13.07 4.00
CA VAL A 77 6.02 12.74 5.32
C VAL A 77 6.29 13.87 6.31
N GLU A 78 7.50 14.45 6.27
CA GLU A 78 7.89 15.57 7.13
C GLU A 78 7.01 16.81 6.82
N GLU A 79 6.83 17.17 5.55
CA GLU A 79 5.92 18.24 5.10
C GLU A 79 4.46 17.99 5.55
N SER A 80 3.97 16.76 5.40
CA SER A 80 2.61 16.38 5.84
C SER A 80 2.41 16.49 7.36
N THR A 81 3.48 16.34 8.16
CA THR A 81 3.40 16.53 9.60
C THR A 81 3.39 18.00 10.01
N GLU A 82 4.03 18.88 9.26
CA GLU A 82 4.07 20.33 9.52
C GLU A 82 2.69 20.96 9.33
N ASP A 83 2.00 20.64 8.22
CA ASP A 83 0.64 21.13 7.98
C ASP A 83 -0.33 20.70 9.08
N ARG A 84 -0.23 19.42 9.50
CA ARG A 84 -1.01 18.90 10.63
C ARG A 84 -0.68 19.63 11.94
N GLN A 85 0.59 19.86 12.23
CA GLN A 85 1.01 20.57 13.45
C GLN A 85 0.53 22.02 13.46
N ARG A 86 0.58 22.71 12.32
CA ARG A 86 0.09 24.08 12.18
C ARG A 86 -1.41 24.18 12.43
N ALA A 87 -2.19 23.28 11.83
CA ALA A 87 -3.64 23.22 12.06
C ALA A 87 -3.98 22.99 13.55
N VAL A 88 -3.21 22.15 14.25
CA VAL A 88 -3.38 21.91 15.69
C VAL A 88 -3.02 23.15 16.51
N ALA A 89 -1.90 23.82 16.21
CA ALA A 89 -1.49 25.04 16.90
C ALA A 89 -2.50 26.18 16.72
N GLU A 90 -3.01 26.36 15.49
CA GLU A 90 -4.09 27.31 15.21
C GLU A 90 -5.31 26.95 16.06
N ALA A 91 -5.77 25.70 16.09
CA ALA A 91 -6.94 25.31 16.87
C ALA A 91 -6.78 25.59 18.39
N ILE A 92 -5.58 25.42 18.95
CA ILE A 92 -5.27 25.76 20.35
C ILE A 92 -5.38 27.28 20.59
N GLU A 93 -4.92 28.09 19.64
CA GLU A 93 -5.03 29.55 19.72
C GLU A 93 -6.49 30.01 19.60
N TRP A 94 -7.25 29.44 18.66
CA TRP A 94 -8.69 29.68 18.52
C TRP A 94 -9.42 29.33 19.82
N SER A 95 -9.04 28.23 20.47
CA SER A 95 -9.59 27.82 21.77
C SER A 95 -9.23 28.81 22.90
N SER A 96 -8.00 29.31 22.92
CA SER A 96 -7.51 30.23 23.97
C SER A 96 -8.16 31.61 23.89
N HIS A 97 -8.43 32.11 22.68
CA HIS A 97 -9.14 33.36 22.47
C HIS A 97 -10.64 33.22 22.74
N SER A 98 -11.26 32.10 22.33
CA SER A 98 -12.70 31.86 22.52
C SER A 98 -13.09 31.48 23.95
N GLY A 99 -12.15 31.01 24.79
CA GLY A 99 -12.39 30.59 26.17
C GLY A 99 -12.53 31.74 27.18
N ASN A 100 -12.08 32.95 26.85
CA ASN A 100 -12.15 34.11 27.75
C ASN A 100 -13.45 34.92 27.61
N ASP A 101 -14.15 34.86 26.48
CA ASP A 101 -15.44 35.53 26.29
C ASP A 101 -16.56 34.92 27.14
N LYS A 102 -16.48 33.61 27.45
CA LYS A 102 -17.53 32.91 28.23
C LYS A 102 -17.33 32.96 29.75
N ARG A 103 -16.22 33.55 30.25
CA ARG A 103 -15.94 33.67 31.70
C ARG A 103 -16.31 35.03 32.30
N ARG A 104 -17.03 35.89 31.56
CA ARG A 104 -17.58 37.16 32.09
C ARG A 104 -19.09 37.18 32.34
N SER A 105 -19.82 36.09 32.06
CA SER A 105 -21.28 36.06 32.29
C SER A 105 -21.74 35.17 33.46
N VAL A 106 -20.83 34.71 34.33
CA VAL A 106 -21.27 34.10 35.62
C VAL A 106 -21.67 35.23 36.55
N GLY A 107 -22.88 35.73 36.33
CA GLY A 107 -23.51 36.77 37.13
C GLY A 107 -25.01 36.67 36.98
N LEU A 108 -25.66 36.23 38.06
CA LEU A 108 -27.08 36.36 38.39
C LEU A 108 -28.04 35.27 37.91
N GLY A 109 -28.42 34.43 38.86
CA GLY A 109 -29.85 34.30 39.23
C GLY A 109 -30.58 33.06 38.73
N GLY A 110 -30.53 31.98 39.51
CA GLY A 110 -31.51 30.90 39.46
C GLY A 110 -32.31 30.85 40.75
N SER A 111 -33.47 31.53 40.77
CA SER A 111 -34.58 31.23 41.69
C SER A 111 -35.57 30.36 40.93
N LEU A 112 -35.93 29.22 41.50
CA LEU A 112 -37.28 28.63 41.61
C LEU A 112 -37.18 27.28 42.33
#